data_AF-A0A6N9V637-F1
#
_entry.id   AF-A0A6N9V637-F1
#
_cell.length_a   1.000
_cell.length_b   1.000
_cell.length_c   1.000
_cell.angle_alpha   90.00
_cell.angle_beta   90.00
_cell.angle_gamma   90.00
#
_symmetry.space_group_name_H-M   'P 1'
#
loop_
_entity.id
_entity.type
_entity.pdbx_description
1 polymer ?
#
loop_
_entity_poly.entity_id
_entity_poly.type
_entity_poly.pdbx_seq_one_letter_code
_entity_poly.pdbx_strand_id
1 'polypeptide(L)' 'YDIPFDQIEVVVHPQSYVHSMVEFSDGSTIAQATPPDMRGPIAVGLGWPERVPDAAPAFDWTKASSWE' A
#
# COMPACT_ATOMS: atom_id res chain seq x y z
N TYR A 1 -2.40 -3.64 15.49
CA TYR A 1 -2.52 -4.91 14.74
C TYR A 1 -2.19 -6.13 15.59
N ASP A 2 -1.63 -6.00 16.82
CA ASP A 2 -1.39 -7.14 17.73
C ASP A 2 -0.63 -8.32 17.09
N ILE A 3 0.35 -8.01 16.22
CA ILE A 3 1.17 -8.99 15.49
C ILE A 3 2.50 -9.18 16.23
N PRO A 4 2.95 -10.44 16.47
CA PRO A 4 4.24 -10.71 17.07
C PRO A 4 5.39 -10.38 16.08
N PHE A 5 6.55 -10.03 16.61
CA PHE A 5 7.68 -9.56 15.78
C PHE A 5 8.20 -10.60 14.78
N ASP A 6 8.07 -11.88 15.08
CA ASP A 6 8.46 -12.98 14.18
C ASP A 6 7.55 -13.14 12.96
N GLN A 7 6.43 -12.39 12.92
CA GLN A 7 5.53 -12.29 11.76
C GLN A 7 5.65 -10.95 11.03
N ILE A 8 6.72 -10.18 11.27
CA ILE A 8 6.98 -8.90 10.62
C ILE A 8 8.27 -9.00 9.80
N GLU A 9 8.12 -8.96 8.48
CA GLU A 9 9.24 -8.97 7.54
C GLU A 9 9.54 -7.56 7.02
N VAL A 10 10.82 -7.16 7.07
CA VAL A 10 11.27 -5.87 6.52
C VAL A 10 11.82 -6.11 5.11
N VAL A 11 11.22 -5.43 4.14
CA VAL A 11 11.60 -5.53 2.73
C VAL A 11 12.04 -4.16 2.20
N VAL A 12 13.17 -4.12 1.52
CA VAL A 12 13.60 -2.92 0.78
C VAL A 12 12.82 -2.86 -0.53
N HIS A 13 12.05 -1.80 -0.72
CA HIS A 13 11.28 -1.56 -1.94
C HIS A 13 11.66 -0.20 -2.56
N PRO A 14 12.67 -0.16 -3.46
CA PRO A 14 13.27 1.09 -3.94
C PRO A 14 12.28 2.05 -4.60
N GLN A 15 11.29 1.50 -5.32
CA GLN A 15 10.30 2.28 -6.06
C GLN A 15 9.28 2.97 -5.13
N SER A 16 9.15 2.50 -3.88
CA SER A 16 8.23 3.04 -2.88
C SER A 16 6.76 3.11 -3.34
N TYR A 17 6.37 2.22 -4.26
CA TYR A 17 5.02 2.13 -4.79
C TYR A 17 4.10 1.32 -3.89
N VAL A 18 4.62 0.25 -3.29
CA VAL A 18 3.98 -0.49 -2.21
C VAL A 18 4.40 0.09 -0.88
N HIS A 19 3.42 0.53 -0.08
CA HIS A 19 3.67 1.14 1.22
C HIS A 19 3.67 0.13 2.36
N SER A 20 3.00 -1.02 2.18
CA SER A 20 3.06 -2.23 3.01
C SER A 20 2.14 -3.31 2.42
N MET A 21 2.24 -4.51 2.98
CA MET A 21 1.45 -5.68 2.61
C MET A 21 0.99 -6.43 3.85
N VAL A 22 -0.07 -7.23 3.70
CA VAL A 22 -0.52 -8.20 4.70
C VAL A 22 -0.67 -9.54 4.00
N GLU A 23 0.06 -10.54 4.50
CA GLU A 23 -0.10 -11.95 4.12
C GLU A 23 -1.13 -12.61 5.06
N PHE A 24 -2.07 -13.35 4.48
CA PHE A 24 -3.13 -14.06 5.19
C PHE A 24 -2.76 -15.54 5.34
N SER A 25 -3.44 -16.23 6.27
CA SER A 25 -3.16 -17.64 6.59
C SER A 25 -3.38 -18.63 5.43
N ASP A 26 -4.07 -18.20 4.37
CA ASP A 26 -4.27 -18.98 3.14
C ASP A 26 -3.16 -18.74 2.10
N GLY A 27 -2.16 -17.92 2.41
CA GLY A 27 -1.05 -17.54 1.53
C GLY A 27 -1.39 -16.41 0.56
N SER A 28 -2.58 -15.82 0.64
CA SER A 28 -2.90 -14.62 -0.14
C SER A 28 -2.27 -13.37 0.46
N THR A 29 -1.86 -12.42 -0.41
CA THR A 29 -1.26 -11.16 0.03
C THR A 29 -2.04 -9.99 -0.55
N ILE A 30 -2.44 -9.04 0.32
CA ILE A 30 -2.99 -7.76 -0.10
C ILE A 30 -1.94 -6.68 0.10
N ALA A 31 -1.64 -5.95 -0.98
CA ALA A 31 -0.74 -4.81 -0.97
C ALA A 31 -1.51 -3.49 -1.11
N GLN A 32 -1.15 -2.48 -0.31
CA GLN A 32 -1.56 -1.11 -0.60
C GLN A 32 -0.48 -0.47 -1.47
N ALA A 33 -0.86 -0.11 -2.71
CA ALA A 33 0.03 0.48 -3.68
C ALA A 33 -0.54 1.79 -4.23
N THR A 34 0.28 2.84 -4.22
CA THR A 34 0.02 4.15 -4.85
C THR A 34 1.35 4.83 -5.15
N PRO A 35 1.44 5.74 -6.13
CA PRO A 35 2.58 6.64 -6.24
C PRO A 35 2.85 7.34 -4.88
N PRO A 36 4.11 7.61 -4.51
CA PRO A 36 4.46 8.16 -3.20
C PRO A 36 3.82 9.54 -2.98
N ASP A 37 2.81 9.61 -2.11
CA ASP A 37 2.10 10.85 -1.80
C ASP A 37 1.39 10.75 -0.44
N MET A 38 1.69 11.67 0.49
CA MET A 38 1.09 11.68 1.83
C MET A 38 -0.40 11.99 1.85
N ARG A 39 -0.95 12.59 0.79
CA ARG A 39 -2.39 12.87 0.71
C ARG A 39 -3.22 11.59 0.73
N GLY A 40 -2.69 10.48 0.22
CA GLY A 40 -3.31 9.15 0.27
C GLY A 40 -3.62 8.67 1.69
N PRO A 41 -2.60 8.45 2.55
CA PRO A 41 -2.83 8.02 3.93
C PRO A 41 -3.59 9.07 4.77
N ILE A 42 -3.39 10.37 4.54
CA ILE A 42 -4.17 11.42 5.22
C ILE A 42 -5.66 11.27 4.89
N ALA A 43 -6.02 11.07 3.62
CA ALA A 43 -7.40 10.87 3.20
C ALA A 43 -8.02 9.61 3.80
N VAL A 44 -7.27 8.51 3.93
CA VAL A 44 -7.75 7.31 4.63
C VAL A 44 -8.03 7.62 6.10
N GLY A 45 -7.13 8.32 6.79
CA GLY A 45 -7.32 8.70 8.19
C GLY A 45 -8.54 9.63 8.43
N LEU A 46 -8.89 10.46 7.45
CA LEU A 46 -10.03 11.39 7.55
C LEU A 46 -11.36 10.79 7.10
N GLY A 47 -11.34 9.90 6.11
CA GLY A 47 -12.54 9.45 5.41
C GLY A 47 -13.01 8.04 5.72
N TRP A 48 -12.18 7.20 6.38
CA TRP A 48 -12.53 5.79 6.58
C TRP A 48 -13.84 5.60 7.38
N PRO A 49 -14.73 4.67 6.97
CA PRO A 49 -14.56 3.65 5.92
C PRO A 49 -14.81 4.12 4.48
N GLU A 50 -15.34 5.34 4.30
CA GLU A 50 -15.53 5.93 2.98
C GLU A 50 -14.18 6.35 2.34
N ARG A 51 -14.22 6.61 1.03
CA ARG A 51 -13.07 7.15 0.30
C ARG A 51 -13.27 8.63 0.02
N VAL A 52 -12.20 9.40 0.18
CA VAL A 52 -12.13 10.78 -0.30
C VAL A 52 -11.77 10.75 -1.79
N PRO A 53 -12.63 11.25 -2.69
CA PRO A 53 -12.33 11.31 -4.12
C PRO A 53 -11.08 12.15 -4.40
N ASP A 54 -10.32 11.77 -5.42
CA ASP A 54 -9.17 12.53 -5.95
C ASP A 54 -8.09 12.91 -4.93
N ALA A 55 -7.96 12.14 -3.85
CA ALA A 55 -7.01 12.42 -2.77
C ALA A 55 -5.53 12.29 -3.20
N ALA A 56 -5.20 11.37 -4.09
CA ALA A 56 -3.83 11.08 -4.51
C ALA A 56 -3.78 10.65 -5.99
N PRO A 57 -2.64 10.81 -6.67
CA PRO A 57 -2.47 10.32 -8.04
C PRO A 57 -2.67 8.80 -8.14
N ALA A 58 -3.27 8.35 -9.23
CA ALA A 58 -3.39 6.93 -9.57
C ALA A 58 -2.23 6.46 -10.44
N PHE A 59 -1.97 5.14 -10.46
CA PHE A 59 -1.07 4.55 -11.44
C PHE A 59 -1.64 4.65 -12.85
N ASP A 60 -0.75 4.85 -13.81
CA ASP A 60 -1.04 4.63 -15.22
C ASP A 60 -0.90 3.14 -15.53
N TRP A 61 -2.00 2.40 -15.40
CA TRP A 61 -2.04 0.96 -15.66
C TRP A 61 -1.85 0.57 -17.12
N THR A 62 -1.81 1.54 -18.05
CA THR A 62 -1.49 1.26 -19.46
C THR A 62 0.00 1.04 -19.68
N LYS A 63 0.83 1.42 -18.71
CA LYS A 63 2.29 1.24 -18.74
C LYS A 63 2.69 0.12 -17.80
N ALA A 64 3.42 -0.85 -18.33
CA ALA A 64 4.07 -1.86 -17.51
C ALA A 64 5.04 -1.20 -16.53
N SER A 65 5.02 -1.64 -15.28
CA SER A 65 5.96 -1.22 -14.25
C SER A 65 6.80 -2.42 -13.82
N SER A 66 8.12 -2.25 -13.77
CA SER A 66 9.04 -3.23 -13.19
C SER A 66 9.29 -2.92 -11.71
N TRP A 67 9.53 -3.98 -10.95
CA TRP A 67 9.81 -3.92 -9.51
C TRP A 67 11.25 -4.31 -9.20
N GLU A 68 12.08 -4.43 -10.25
CA GLU A 68 13.53 -4.58 -10.15
C GLU A 68 14.20 -3.31 -9.58
#